data_AF-A0A2G1XXL6-F1
#
_entry.id   AF-A0A2G1XXL6-F1
#
_cell.length_a   1.000
_cell.length_b   1.000
_cell.length_c   1.000
_cell.angle_alpha   90.00
_cell.angle_beta   90.00
_cell.angle_gamma   90.00
#
_symmetry.space_group_name_H-M   'P 1'
#
loop_
_entity.id
_entity.type
_entity.pdbx_description
1 polymer ?
#
loop_
_entity_poly.entity_id
_entity_poly.type
_entity_poly.pdbx_seq_one_letter_code
_entity_poly.pdbx_strand_id
1 'polypeptide(L)'
;MFAMQLGLSQYRVLLLIALLGCCCAAMAAGKPPETPEEMHREIIANMPLVEGKLADYVDQVGQRIVRHSDQAGDSFTFTVIDNPDINAFALPDGYVYIHRGLIGYLNSEAQLAAVLAHEIGHVTAGHHARQKRAQTGSKFVAGLLAILTRSMEVGQASALWGASMVSGYGRDMELEADEIGSRYLYKSGYDPQAMIEVITMLKDHERLEKKRALESGREPQTYHGLFATHPRNDQRLREVVSNAGSTPNDMKVEHNVTPFRIATDGMVWGENVATRRLPENVYLNEELAFMITFPKGWQFSEQPPLVNAHNDTGDVKISVTAMNRTRVSPDQFIKQQLGIPLLKQSEPLAQFRLQGHTGLIPGTQGQSDQRLALIYYGYRAFVFRGTLERSADQSLGNRQLMDIIGSFRPVSKHSLQSAETKNIHYVKATKNSTFALLAQHLKLGQYGEDELRIINNYYPVGEPKPGEWIKIIR
;
A
#
# COMPACT_ATOMS: atom_id res chain seq x y z
N MET A 1 -22.45 49.71 69.75
CA MET A 1 -22.12 48.43 70.41
C MET A 1 -21.46 47.54 69.37
N PHE A 2 -20.43 46.72 69.60
CA PHE A 2 -19.38 46.56 70.62
C PHE A 2 -18.62 45.28 70.15
N ALA A 3 -17.28 45.27 70.15
CA ALA A 3 -16.37 44.14 69.85
C ALA A 3 -16.50 43.42 68.46
N MET A 4 -15.46 43.04 67.69
CA MET A 4 -13.99 42.90 67.84
C MET A 4 -13.45 41.63 68.52
N GLN A 5 -13.06 40.62 67.72
CA GLN A 5 -11.89 39.71 67.86
C GLN A 5 -11.90 38.71 66.67
N LEU A 6 -10.89 38.67 65.77
CA LEU A 6 -9.60 37.95 65.85
C LEU A 6 -9.75 36.41 65.84
N GLY A 7 -9.13 35.65 64.93
CA GLY A 7 -8.32 36.00 63.75
C GLY A 7 -7.66 34.76 63.08
N LEU A 8 -6.83 34.98 62.04
CA LEU A 8 -5.76 34.11 61.49
C LEU A 8 -6.15 32.63 61.19
N SER A 9 -6.16 32.09 59.96
CA SER A 9 -5.04 31.86 59.03
C SER A 9 -5.53 30.78 58.01
N GLN A 10 -5.08 30.57 56.76
CA GLN A 10 -4.16 31.28 55.86
C GLN A 10 -4.47 30.86 54.39
N TYR A 11 -3.56 31.17 53.43
CA TYR A 11 -3.46 30.71 52.03
C TYR A 11 -4.37 29.54 51.52
N ARG A 12 -5.13 29.77 50.44
CA ARG A 12 -4.64 29.58 49.05
C ARG A 12 -5.65 30.06 47.98
N VAL A 13 -5.09 30.73 46.97
CA VAL A 13 -5.71 31.02 45.66
C VAL A 13 -5.76 29.73 44.83
N LEU A 14 -6.87 29.44 44.14
CA LEU A 14 -6.87 29.19 42.68
C LEU A 14 -8.29 29.09 42.07
N LEU A 15 -8.36 29.39 40.77
CA LEU A 15 -9.59 29.52 39.97
C LEU A 15 -10.35 28.19 39.75
N LEU A 16 -11.67 28.31 39.68
CA LEU A 16 -12.58 27.29 39.15
C LEU A 16 -12.85 27.56 37.66
N ILE A 17 -12.14 26.90 36.74
CA ILE A 17 -12.64 26.59 35.37
C ILE A 17 -12.09 25.22 34.94
N ALA A 18 -12.95 24.21 34.91
CA ALA A 18 -12.74 22.85 34.42
C ALA A 18 -14.14 22.27 34.11
N LEU A 19 -14.42 21.54 33.03
CA LEU A 19 -13.61 21.08 31.89
C LEU A 19 -14.53 21.05 30.65
N LEU A 20 -14.12 21.70 29.56
CA LEU A 20 -14.59 21.41 28.20
C LEU A 20 -13.34 21.25 27.32
N GLY A 21 -12.62 20.16 27.59
CA GLY A 21 -11.35 19.83 26.96
C GLY A 21 -11.57 19.19 25.59
N CYS A 22 -11.08 19.86 24.56
CA CYS A 22 -11.06 19.39 23.18
C CYS A 22 -10.43 17.99 23.06
N CYS A 23 -11.03 17.10 22.26
CA CYS A 23 -10.42 15.84 21.82
C CYS A 23 -9.28 16.09 20.82
N CYS A 24 -8.17 16.65 21.29
CA CYS A 24 -6.89 16.52 20.59
C CYS A 24 -6.33 15.12 20.85
N ALA A 25 -6.48 14.23 19.88
CA ALA A 25 -5.76 12.96 19.88
C ALA A 25 -4.26 13.24 19.70
N ALA A 26 -3.52 13.22 20.81
CA ALA A 26 -2.07 13.39 20.79
C ALA A 26 -1.41 12.16 20.14
N MET A 27 -1.11 12.26 18.84
CA MET A 27 -0.29 11.27 18.12
C MET A 27 1.18 11.40 18.53
N ALA A 28 1.48 10.95 19.75
CA ALA A 28 2.85 10.65 20.16
C ALA A 28 3.43 9.60 19.20
N ALA A 29 4.75 9.65 18.95
CA ALA A 29 5.44 8.57 18.27
C ALA A 29 5.42 7.30 19.15
N GLY A 30 4.37 6.49 18.98
CA GLY A 30 4.16 5.27 19.74
C GLY A 30 5.28 4.25 19.51
N LYS A 31 5.38 3.30 20.45
CA LYS A 31 6.10 2.05 20.20
C LYS A 31 5.52 1.37 18.94
N PRO A 32 6.33 0.59 18.19
CA PRO A 32 5.76 -0.29 17.17
C PRO A 32 4.71 -1.22 17.83
N PRO A 33 3.63 -1.58 17.11
CA PRO A 33 2.58 -2.43 17.67
C PRO A 33 3.17 -3.74 18.20
N GLU A 34 2.82 -4.14 19.43
CA GLU A 34 3.32 -5.37 20.06
C GLU A 34 2.27 -6.50 19.99
N THR A 35 0.99 -6.13 19.86
CA THR A 35 -0.19 -7.02 19.80
C THR A 35 -0.86 -7.09 18.41
N PRO A 36 -1.63 -8.15 18.10
CA PRO A 36 -2.40 -8.25 16.87
C PRO A 36 -3.48 -7.17 16.71
N GLU A 37 -4.14 -6.77 17.80
CA GLU A 37 -5.12 -5.67 17.79
C GLU A 37 -4.46 -4.33 17.39
N GLU A 38 -3.27 -4.02 17.94
CA GLU A 38 -2.53 -2.82 17.56
C GLU A 38 -2.07 -2.86 16.10
N MET A 39 -1.62 -4.02 15.60
CA MET A 39 -1.30 -4.21 14.18
C MET A 39 -2.53 -4.00 13.29
N HIS A 40 -3.70 -4.51 13.69
CA HIS A 40 -4.95 -4.31 12.97
C HIS A 40 -5.33 -2.83 12.89
N ARG A 41 -5.31 -2.11 14.03
CA ARG A 41 -5.58 -0.66 14.09
C ARG A 41 -4.65 0.13 13.16
N GLU A 42 -3.36 -0.21 13.15
CA GLU A 42 -2.36 0.46 12.30
C GLU A 42 -2.58 0.16 10.81
N ILE A 43 -2.97 -1.07 10.45
CA ILE A 43 -3.30 -1.43 9.06
C ILE A 43 -4.52 -0.65 8.56
N ILE A 44 -5.64 -0.66 9.30
CA ILE A 44 -6.87 0.02 8.87
C ILE A 44 -6.77 1.56 8.90
N ALA A 45 -5.83 2.12 9.67
CA ALA A 45 -5.55 3.55 9.66
C ALA A 45 -4.74 3.98 8.41
N ASN A 46 -3.78 3.15 7.98
CA ASN A 46 -2.82 3.48 6.91
C ASN A 46 -3.20 2.92 5.53
N MET A 47 -4.14 1.99 5.44
CA MET A 47 -4.59 1.40 4.17
C MET A 47 -6.02 1.85 3.79
N PRO A 48 -6.29 2.16 2.52
CA PRO A 48 -7.67 2.30 2.06
C PRO A 48 -8.37 0.93 2.09
N LEU A 49 -9.61 0.93 2.56
CA LEU A 49 -10.45 -0.26 2.65
C LEU A 49 -11.58 -0.20 1.60
N VAL A 50 -12.08 -1.37 1.21
CA VAL A 50 -13.34 -1.48 0.47
C VAL A 50 -14.48 -1.70 1.47
N GLU A 51 -15.58 -0.96 1.32
CA GLU A 51 -16.77 -1.05 2.17
C GLU A 51 -18.00 -1.55 1.40
N GLY A 52 -19.08 -1.86 2.13
CA GLY A 52 -20.37 -2.28 1.57
C GLY A 52 -20.34 -3.67 0.95
N LYS A 53 -21.15 -3.88 -0.11
CA LYS A 53 -21.55 -5.22 -0.60
C LYS A 53 -20.42 -6.23 -0.79
N LEU A 54 -19.21 -5.79 -1.14
CA LEU A 54 -18.08 -6.69 -1.35
C LEU A 54 -17.43 -7.10 -0.02
N ALA A 55 -17.27 -6.16 0.91
CA ALA A 55 -16.77 -6.44 2.25
C ALA A 55 -17.74 -7.35 3.01
N ASP A 56 -19.03 -7.03 2.99
CA ASP A 56 -20.09 -7.84 3.61
C ASP A 56 -20.09 -9.28 3.08
N TYR A 57 -19.87 -9.45 1.78
CA TYR A 57 -19.83 -10.75 1.12
C TYR A 57 -18.55 -11.54 1.46
N VAL A 58 -17.39 -10.88 1.50
CA VAL A 58 -16.12 -11.51 1.91
C VAL A 58 -16.19 -11.97 3.37
N ASP A 59 -16.76 -11.15 4.28
CA ASP A 59 -17.02 -11.58 5.66
C ASP A 59 -17.98 -12.77 5.70
N GLN A 60 -19.13 -12.73 5.04
CA GLN A 60 -20.08 -13.86 5.02
C GLN A 60 -19.45 -15.19 4.59
N VAL A 61 -18.59 -15.17 3.56
CA VAL A 61 -17.84 -16.35 3.10
C VAL A 61 -16.80 -16.78 4.14
N GLY A 62 -16.02 -15.84 4.68
CA GLY A 62 -15.03 -16.11 5.73
C GLY A 62 -15.65 -16.73 6.99
N GLN A 63 -16.71 -16.13 7.51
CA GLN A 63 -17.47 -16.62 8.67
C GLN A 63 -18.10 -18.00 8.41
N ARG A 64 -18.51 -18.33 7.16
CA ARG A 64 -18.98 -19.68 6.80
C ARG A 64 -17.88 -20.73 6.97
N ILE A 65 -16.63 -20.40 6.66
CA ILE A 65 -15.48 -21.29 6.82
C ILE A 65 -15.12 -21.42 8.30
N VAL A 66 -15.04 -20.31 9.05
CA VAL A 66 -14.69 -20.32 10.48
C VAL A 66 -15.64 -21.22 11.30
N ARG A 67 -16.96 -21.18 11.02
CA ARG A 67 -17.97 -22.05 11.68
C ARG A 67 -17.72 -23.55 11.49
N HIS A 68 -16.94 -23.95 10.49
CA HIS A 68 -16.59 -25.35 10.20
C HIS A 68 -15.09 -25.62 10.37
N SER A 69 -14.33 -24.63 10.85
CA SER A 69 -12.90 -24.75 11.16
C SER A 69 -12.67 -25.40 12.53
N ASP A 70 -11.42 -25.71 12.86
CA ASP A 70 -11.07 -26.19 14.19
C ASP A 70 -11.05 -25.04 15.24
N GLN A 71 -11.26 -23.78 14.81
CA GLN A 71 -11.47 -22.59 15.65
C GLN A 71 -12.95 -22.14 15.65
N ALA A 72 -13.89 -23.07 15.50
CA ALA A 72 -15.32 -22.77 15.51
C ALA A 72 -15.78 -22.20 16.87
N GLY A 73 -16.00 -20.88 16.92
CA GLY A 73 -16.38 -20.14 18.12
C GLY A 73 -15.47 -18.93 18.40
N ASP A 74 -14.27 -18.90 17.81
CA ASP A 74 -13.37 -17.75 17.88
C ASP A 74 -13.88 -16.58 17.03
N SER A 75 -13.48 -15.36 17.40
CA SER A 75 -13.79 -14.15 16.64
C SER A 75 -12.80 -13.98 15.49
N PHE A 76 -13.30 -13.92 14.26
CA PHE A 76 -12.51 -13.57 13.07
C PHE A 76 -13.03 -12.28 12.46
N THR A 77 -12.11 -11.45 11.95
CA THR A 77 -12.41 -10.18 11.27
C THR A 77 -11.87 -10.24 9.85
N PHE A 78 -12.75 -10.19 8.85
CA PHE A 78 -12.37 -10.20 7.44
C PHE A 78 -12.36 -8.77 6.88
N THR A 79 -11.25 -8.35 6.27
CA THR A 79 -11.06 -6.98 5.77
C THR A 79 -10.63 -7.00 4.31
N VAL A 80 -11.33 -6.25 3.45
CA VAL A 80 -10.95 -6.06 2.04
C VAL A 80 -10.12 -4.79 1.90
N ILE A 81 -8.85 -4.93 1.54
CA ILE A 81 -7.94 -3.81 1.30
C ILE A 81 -8.10 -3.34 -0.15
N ASP A 82 -8.25 -2.04 -0.34
CA ASP A 82 -8.31 -1.42 -1.67
C ASP A 82 -6.90 -1.24 -2.27
N ASN A 83 -6.32 -2.37 -2.69
CA ASN A 83 -5.02 -2.41 -3.35
C ASN A 83 -5.15 -3.28 -4.62
N PRO A 84 -4.65 -2.82 -5.79
CA PRO A 84 -4.66 -3.60 -7.03
C PRO A 84 -3.73 -4.82 -7.03
N ASP A 85 -2.78 -4.90 -6.09
CA ASP A 85 -1.95 -6.07 -5.89
C ASP A 85 -2.80 -7.32 -5.67
N ILE A 86 -2.40 -8.44 -6.28
CA ILE A 86 -2.85 -9.76 -5.86
C ILE A 86 -2.17 -10.10 -4.52
N ASN A 87 -2.92 -10.16 -3.42
CA ASN A 87 -2.41 -10.60 -2.11
C ASN A 87 -3.56 -10.99 -1.15
N ALA A 88 -3.24 -11.83 -0.18
CA ALA A 88 -4.00 -12.04 1.06
C ALA A 88 -3.00 -12.29 2.20
N PHE A 89 -3.42 -12.09 3.45
CA PHE A 89 -2.63 -12.44 4.63
C PHE A 89 -3.51 -12.48 5.89
N ALA A 90 -3.11 -13.26 6.88
CA ALA A 90 -3.65 -13.17 8.24
C ALA A 90 -2.69 -12.45 9.22
N LEU A 91 -3.23 -12.10 10.38
CA LEU A 91 -2.48 -11.89 11.62
C LEU A 91 -2.90 -12.97 12.64
N PRO A 92 -2.20 -13.13 13.78
CA PRO A 92 -2.75 -13.87 14.91
C PRO A 92 -4.10 -13.30 15.35
N ASP A 93 -4.85 -14.08 16.12
CA ASP A 93 -6.14 -13.71 16.71
C ASP A 93 -7.26 -13.38 15.68
N GLY A 94 -7.16 -13.93 14.47
CA GLY A 94 -8.29 -14.03 13.52
C GLY A 94 -8.52 -12.84 12.60
N TYR A 95 -7.61 -11.85 12.54
CA TYR A 95 -7.68 -10.79 11.53
C TYR A 95 -7.18 -11.30 10.17
N VAL A 96 -8.05 -11.37 9.18
CA VAL A 96 -7.75 -11.88 7.82
C VAL A 96 -8.01 -10.78 6.79
N TYR A 97 -7.06 -10.59 5.88
CA TYR A 97 -7.07 -9.53 4.89
C TYR A 97 -6.95 -10.09 3.48
N ILE A 98 -7.70 -9.51 2.56
CA ILE A 98 -7.62 -9.82 1.14
C ILE A 98 -7.57 -8.52 0.33
N HIS A 99 -6.68 -8.45 -0.66
CA HIS A 99 -6.62 -7.30 -1.55
C HIS A 99 -7.68 -7.41 -2.64
N ARG A 100 -8.31 -6.28 -2.99
CA ARG A 100 -9.24 -6.17 -4.14
C ARG A 100 -8.64 -6.74 -5.43
N GLY A 101 -7.34 -6.52 -5.66
CA GLY A 101 -6.62 -7.09 -6.80
C GLY A 101 -6.82 -8.59 -6.94
N LEU A 102 -6.62 -9.36 -5.87
CA LEU A 102 -6.82 -10.81 -5.88
C LEU A 102 -8.25 -11.22 -6.20
N ILE A 103 -9.24 -10.58 -5.56
CA ILE A 103 -10.66 -10.85 -5.82
C ILE A 103 -10.99 -10.71 -7.32
N GLY A 104 -10.36 -9.75 -8.03
CA GLY A 104 -10.58 -9.53 -9.46
C GLY A 104 -10.22 -10.72 -10.36
N TYR A 105 -9.29 -11.58 -9.95
CA TYR A 105 -8.91 -12.77 -10.71
C TYR A 105 -9.75 -14.02 -10.37
N LEU A 106 -10.42 -14.05 -9.21
CA LEU A 106 -11.25 -15.18 -8.78
C LEU A 106 -12.57 -15.21 -9.57
N ASN A 107 -13.06 -16.40 -9.94
CA ASN A 107 -14.23 -16.59 -10.81
C ASN A 107 -15.42 -17.27 -10.09
N SER A 108 -15.27 -17.62 -8.82
CA SER A 108 -16.29 -18.33 -8.04
C SER A 108 -16.18 -18.01 -6.54
N GLU A 109 -17.26 -18.23 -5.80
CA GLU A 109 -17.26 -18.12 -4.32
C GLU A 109 -16.33 -19.17 -3.72
N ALA A 110 -16.25 -20.37 -4.31
CA ALA A 110 -15.35 -21.42 -3.85
C ALA A 110 -13.87 -21.03 -3.99
N GLN A 111 -13.48 -20.28 -5.04
CA GLN A 111 -12.12 -19.74 -5.17
C GLN A 111 -11.82 -18.65 -4.13
N LEU A 112 -12.78 -17.78 -3.81
CA LEU A 112 -12.68 -16.85 -2.68
C LEU A 112 -12.56 -17.60 -1.35
N ALA A 113 -13.40 -18.62 -1.16
CA ALA A 113 -13.35 -19.47 0.02
C ALA A 113 -12.00 -20.19 0.14
N ALA A 114 -11.39 -20.62 -0.97
CA ALA A 114 -10.08 -21.30 -0.95
C ALA A 114 -8.96 -20.40 -0.46
N VAL A 115 -8.93 -19.14 -0.91
CA VAL A 115 -8.01 -18.11 -0.38
C VAL A 115 -8.22 -17.92 1.12
N LEU A 116 -9.46 -17.66 1.55
CA LEU A 116 -9.76 -17.41 2.96
C LEU A 116 -9.50 -18.65 3.84
N ALA A 117 -9.76 -19.86 3.35
CA ALA A 117 -9.51 -21.11 4.06
C ALA A 117 -8.01 -21.39 4.24
N HIS A 118 -7.16 -21.01 3.29
CA HIS A 118 -5.70 -21.07 3.42
C HIS A 118 -5.20 -20.12 4.53
N GLU A 119 -5.67 -18.87 4.55
CA GLU A 119 -5.34 -17.90 5.60
C GLU A 119 -5.84 -18.34 7.00
N ILE A 120 -7.08 -18.84 7.09
CA ILE A 120 -7.61 -19.45 8.33
C ILE A 120 -6.77 -20.69 8.71
N GLY A 121 -6.25 -21.43 7.74
CA GLY A 121 -5.25 -22.49 7.94
C GLY A 121 -4.02 -21.98 8.69
N HIS A 122 -3.40 -20.88 8.25
CA HIS A 122 -2.25 -20.28 8.93
C HIS A 122 -2.55 -19.82 10.37
N VAL A 123 -3.74 -19.28 10.62
CA VAL A 123 -4.19 -18.90 11.97
C VAL A 123 -4.38 -20.14 12.86
N THR A 124 -5.18 -21.11 12.41
CA THR A 124 -5.52 -22.32 13.19
C THR A 124 -4.29 -23.19 13.47
N ALA A 125 -3.34 -23.26 12.53
CA ALA A 125 -2.05 -23.93 12.70
C ALA A 125 -1.04 -23.13 13.56
N GLY A 126 -1.36 -21.88 13.92
CA GLY A 126 -0.49 -21.00 14.70
C GLY A 126 0.84 -20.68 14.01
N HIS A 127 0.86 -20.61 12.67
CA HIS A 127 2.09 -20.44 11.89
C HIS A 127 2.83 -19.15 12.26
N HIS A 128 2.13 -18.03 12.45
CA HIS A 128 2.73 -16.78 12.95
C HIS A 128 3.52 -16.97 14.25
N ALA A 129 2.99 -17.74 15.20
CA ALA A 129 3.65 -18.00 16.49
C ALA A 129 4.83 -18.97 16.33
N ARG A 130 4.75 -19.95 15.42
CA ARG A 130 5.89 -20.82 15.07
C ARG A 130 7.02 -20.00 14.41
N GLN A 131 6.70 -19.13 13.45
CA GLN A 131 7.68 -18.29 12.76
C GLN A 131 8.29 -17.23 13.69
N LYS A 132 7.51 -16.58 14.57
CA LYS A 132 8.03 -15.65 15.60
C LYS A 132 8.95 -16.33 16.62
N ARG A 133 8.83 -17.65 16.85
CA ARG A 133 9.79 -18.43 17.66
C ARG A 133 11.04 -18.81 16.88
N ALA A 134 10.92 -19.06 15.58
CA ALA A 134 12.05 -19.38 14.69
C ALA A 134 12.91 -18.16 14.34
N GLN A 135 12.32 -16.96 14.30
CA GLN A 135 13.04 -15.70 14.09
C GLN A 135 13.39 -15.01 15.42
N THR A 136 14.69 -14.86 15.69
CA THR A 136 15.19 -14.30 16.95
C THR A 136 14.97 -12.79 17.08
N GLY A 137 13.82 -12.38 17.64
CA GLY A 137 13.66 -11.08 18.30
C GLY A 137 12.48 -10.20 17.87
N SER A 138 12.30 -9.08 18.59
CA SER A 138 11.16 -8.15 18.48
C SER A 138 11.06 -7.35 17.16
N LYS A 139 11.95 -7.59 16.19
CA LYS A 139 12.01 -6.82 14.93
C LYS A 139 11.00 -7.29 13.87
N PHE A 140 10.55 -8.54 13.95
CA PHE A 140 9.61 -9.14 12.99
C PHE A 140 8.35 -8.28 12.76
N VAL A 141 7.73 -7.77 13.82
CA VAL A 141 6.46 -7.03 13.73
C VAL A 141 6.61 -5.70 13.00
N ALA A 142 7.66 -4.94 13.30
CA ALA A 142 7.94 -3.68 12.60
C ALA A 142 8.30 -3.90 11.12
N GLY A 143 9.00 -5.00 10.81
CA GLY A 143 9.29 -5.41 9.42
C GLY A 143 8.02 -5.79 8.65
N LEU A 144 7.16 -6.62 9.24
CA LEU A 144 5.89 -7.05 8.65
C LEU A 144 5.00 -5.84 8.33
N LEU A 145 4.81 -4.93 9.30
CA LEU A 145 4.01 -3.73 9.11
C LEU A 145 4.54 -2.85 7.96
N ALA A 146 5.86 -2.62 7.89
CA ALA A 146 6.48 -1.80 6.84
C ALA A 146 6.34 -2.41 5.44
N ILE A 147 6.37 -3.75 5.33
CA ILE A 147 6.11 -4.48 4.09
C ILE A 147 4.64 -4.30 3.67
N LEU A 148 3.70 -4.55 4.59
CA LEU A 148 2.26 -4.46 4.32
C LEU A 148 1.87 -3.03 3.91
N THR A 149 2.12 -2.05 4.78
CA THR A 149 1.75 -0.63 4.57
C THR A 149 2.58 0.09 3.50
N ARG A 150 3.61 -0.56 2.94
CA ARG A 150 4.60 0.06 2.04
C ARG A 150 5.28 1.31 2.63
N SER A 151 5.30 1.46 3.96
CA SER A 151 5.86 2.62 4.66
C SER A 151 7.40 2.58 4.72
N MET A 152 8.04 3.02 3.63
CA MET A 152 9.50 3.01 3.46
C MET A 152 10.28 4.04 4.33
N GLU A 153 9.65 4.68 5.32
CA GLU A 153 10.27 5.76 6.11
C GLU A 153 11.30 5.32 7.17
N VAL A 154 11.50 4.01 7.39
CA VAL A 154 12.58 3.50 8.26
C VAL A 154 13.94 3.53 7.52
N GLY A 155 14.37 4.74 7.16
CA GLY A 155 15.38 5.06 6.14
C GLY A 155 16.84 4.65 6.38
N GLN A 156 17.13 3.78 7.35
CA GLN A 156 18.46 3.14 7.51
C GLN A 156 18.39 1.61 7.76
N ALA A 157 17.19 1.04 7.77
CA ALA A 157 16.98 -0.39 8.04
C ALA A 157 17.03 -1.26 6.77
N SER A 158 16.57 -0.72 5.63
CA SER A 158 16.16 -1.48 4.43
C SER A 158 17.15 -2.54 3.94
N ALA A 159 18.45 -2.22 3.86
CA ALA A 159 19.47 -3.14 3.34
C ALA A 159 19.79 -4.33 4.27
N LEU A 160 19.61 -4.19 5.60
CA LEU A 160 19.90 -5.24 6.58
C LEU A 160 18.63 -5.94 7.10
N TRP A 161 17.47 -5.30 6.92
CA TRP A 161 16.17 -5.79 7.40
C TRP A 161 15.38 -6.52 6.29
N GLY A 162 15.59 -6.17 5.02
CA GLY A 162 14.83 -6.71 3.89
C GLY A 162 15.14 -8.16 3.50
N ALA A 163 16.30 -8.72 3.86
CA ALA A 163 16.68 -10.07 3.40
C ALA A 163 16.20 -11.22 4.30
N SER A 164 15.95 -10.96 5.59
CA SER A 164 15.59 -12.00 6.57
C SER A 164 14.12 -11.96 6.99
N MET A 165 13.48 -10.78 6.99
CA MET A 165 12.05 -10.65 7.34
C MET A 165 11.10 -10.81 6.14
N VAL A 166 11.61 -10.77 4.90
CA VAL A 166 10.90 -11.23 3.70
C VAL A 166 11.08 -12.76 3.54
N SER A 167 11.09 -13.47 4.67
CA SER A 167 10.98 -14.92 4.65
C SER A 167 9.52 -15.31 4.72
N GLY A 168 9.09 -15.86 3.59
CA GLY A 168 8.15 -16.96 3.51
C GLY A 168 7.92 -17.71 4.81
N TYR A 169 6.67 -18.04 5.09
CA TYR A 169 6.36 -19.32 5.70
C TYR A 169 7.13 -20.41 4.96
N GLY A 170 7.62 -21.40 5.71
CA GLY A 170 8.29 -22.52 5.09
C GLY A 170 7.35 -23.26 4.13
N ARG A 171 7.95 -23.99 3.19
CA ARG A 171 7.35 -25.28 2.82
C ARG A 171 7.05 -26.07 4.12
N ASP A 172 6.17 -27.06 4.04
CA ASP A 172 5.61 -27.76 5.20
C ASP A 172 4.51 -26.90 5.86
N MET A 173 4.79 -25.66 6.29
CA MET A 173 3.72 -24.73 6.74
C MET A 173 2.73 -24.41 5.61
N GLU A 174 3.21 -24.20 4.38
CA GLU A 174 2.35 -24.06 3.20
C GLU A 174 1.45 -25.27 2.93
N LEU A 175 2.02 -26.46 3.08
CA LEU A 175 1.33 -27.72 2.76
C LEU A 175 0.32 -28.06 3.86
N GLU A 176 0.67 -27.78 5.12
CA GLU A 176 -0.22 -27.85 6.28
C GLU A 176 -1.39 -26.85 6.13
N ALA A 177 -1.14 -25.61 5.70
CA ALA A 177 -2.20 -24.64 5.44
C ALA A 177 -3.11 -25.03 4.25
N ASP A 178 -2.55 -25.61 3.17
CA ASP A 178 -3.32 -26.14 2.04
C ASP A 178 -4.18 -27.34 2.44
N GLU A 179 -3.65 -28.27 3.24
CA GLU A 179 -4.37 -29.45 3.75
C GLU A 179 -5.51 -29.04 4.69
N ILE A 180 -5.21 -28.16 5.66
CA ILE A 180 -6.20 -27.62 6.60
C ILE A 180 -7.27 -26.82 5.86
N GLY A 181 -6.88 -25.96 4.93
CA GLY A 181 -7.80 -25.16 4.12
C GLY A 181 -8.71 -26.03 3.24
N SER A 182 -8.16 -27.03 2.56
CA SER A 182 -8.92 -28.03 1.78
C SER A 182 -9.97 -28.77 2.64
N ARG A 183 -9.58 -29.18 3.85
CA ARG A 183 -10.49 -29.80 4.84
C ARG A 183 -11.60 -28.84 5.28
N TYR A 184 -11.30 -27.55 5.47
CA TYR A 184 -12.31 -26.55 5.84
C TYR A 184 -13.27 -26.20 4.67
N LEU A 185 -12.79 -26.17 3.43
CA LEU A 185 -13.63 -26.05 2.23
C LEU A 185 -14.66 -27.17 2.18
N TYR A 186 -14.19 -28.41 2.26
CA TYR A 186 -15.03 -29.61 2.25
C TYR A 186 -16.09 -29.58 3.36
N LYS A 187 -15.68 -29.32 4.61
CA LYS A 187 -16.62 -29.20 5.75
C LYS A 187 -17.64 -28.05 5.57
N SER A 188 -17.31 -27.01 4.79
CA SER A 188 -18.18 -25.85 4.53
C SER A 188 -19.12 -26.03 3.32
N GLY A 189 -18.98 -27.13 2.56
CA GLY A 189 -19.76 -27.40 1.33
C GLY A 189 -19.16 -26.84 0.04
N TYR A 190 -17.93 -26.33 0.07
CA TYR A 190 -17.21 -25.87 -1.12
C TYR A 190 -16.38 -26.99 -1.74
N ASP A 191 -16.20 -26.91 -3.07
CA ASP A 191 -15.30 -27.83 -3.78
C ASP A 191 -13.82 -27.57 -3.41
N PRO A 192 -13.09 -28.57 -2.86
CA PRO A 192 -11.65 -28.44 -2.63
C PRO A 192 -10.83 -28.23 -3.91
N GLN A 193 -11.35 -28.57 -5.10
CA GLN A 193 -10.70 -28.24 -6.38
C GLN A 193 -10.46 -26.74 -6.56
N ALA A 194 -11.25 -25.88 -5.91
CA ALA A 194 -11.05 -24.44 -5.97
C ALA A 194 -9.65 -23.99 -5.51
N MET A 195 -8.99 -24.76 -4.63
CA MET A 195 -7.58 -24.53 -4.25
C MET A 195 -6.63 -24.71 -5.44
N ILE A 196 -6.87 -25.73 -6.28
CA ILE A 196 -6.11 -26.03 -7.51
C ILE A 196 -6.36 -24.93 -8.55
N GLU A 197 -7.62 -24.49 -8.70
CA GLU A 197 -7.99 -23.39 -9.59
C GLU A 197 -7.28 -22.08 -9.21
N VAL A 198 -7.26 -21.73 -7.91
CA VAL A 198 -6.53 -20.56 -7.41
C VAL A 198 -5.04 -20.68 -7.72
N ILE A 199 -4.36 -21.77 -7.29
CA ILE A 199 -2.91 -21.94 -7.52
C ILE A 199 -2.57 -21.89 -9.03
N THR A 200 -3.44 -22.42 -9.89
CA THR A 200 -3.29 -22.35 -11.36
C THR A 200 -3.36 -20.90 -11.86
N MET A 201 -4.37 -20.14 -11.42
CA MET A 201 -4.50 -18.71 -11.75
C MET A 201 -3.27 -17.90 -11.28
N LEU A 202 -2.75 -18.16 -10.08
CA LEU A 202 -1.55 -17.47 -9.55
C LEU A 202 -0.30 -17.75 -10.40
N LYS A 203 -0.12 -19.00 -10.86
CA LYS A 203 0.95 -19.40 -11.76
C LYS A 203 0.81 -18.77 -13.15
N ASP A 204 -0.41 -18.66 -13.64
CA ASP A 204 -0.71 -17.99 -14.91
C ASP A 204 -0.44 -16.48 -14.84
N HIS A 205 -0.70 -15.84 -13.69
CA HIS A 205 -0.34 -14.44 -13.44
C HIS A 205 1.18 -14.25 -13.43
N GLU A 206 1.92 -15.14 -12.74
CA GLU A 206 3.39 -15.13 -12.75
C GLU A 206 3.96 -15.25 -14.17
N ARG A 207 3.35 -16.09 -15.04
CA ARG A 207 3.74 -16.21 -16.45
C ARG A 207 3.45 -14.94 -17.25
N LEU A 208 2.32 -14.28 -17.02
CA LEU A 208 1.97 -13.01 -17.69
C LEU A 208 2.91 -11.87 -17.27
N GLU A 209 3.21 -11.73 -15.98
CA GLU A 209 4.14 -10.70 -15.49
C GLU A 209 5.57 -10.91 -16.02
N LYS A 210 6.03 -12.17 -16.10
CA LYS A 210 7.31 -12.51 -16.76
C LYS A 210 7.32 -12.10 -18.24
N LYS A 211 6.24 -12.39 -18.99
CA LYS A 211 6.09 -11.95 -20.40
C LYS A 211 6.19 -10.42 -20.51
N ARG A 212 5.43 -9.69 -19.69
CA ARG A 212 5.41 -8.21 -19.66
C ARG A 212 6.78 -7.60 -19.36
N ALA A 213 7.52 -8.19 -18.42
CA ALA A 213 8.85 -7.71 -18.07
C ALA A 213 9.84 -7.90 -19.22
N LEU A 214 9.90 -9.10 -19.81
CA LEU A 214 10.74 -9.42 -20.96
C LEU A 214 10.46 -8.49 -22.15
N GLU A 215 9.19 -8.32 -22.52
CA GLU A 215 8.79 -7.45 -23.64
C GLU A 215 9.02 -5.96 -23.38
N SER A 216 8.99 -5.52 -22.12
CA SER A 216 9.28 -4.11 -21.75
C SER A 216 10.75 -3.84 -21.45
N GLY A 217 11.65 -4.81 -21.63
CA GLY A 217 13.08 -4.67 -21.35
C GLY A 217 13.39 -4.43 -19.87
N ARG A 218 12.52 -4.90 -18.97
CA ARG A 218 12.67 -4.80 -17.53
C ARG A 218 13.06 -6.17 -16.97
N GLU A 219 13.88 -6.16 -15.92
CA GLU A 219 14.06 -7.37 -15.10
C GLU A 219 12.69 -7.85 -14.60
N PRO A 220 12.35 -9.14 -14.75
CA PRO A 220 11.15 -9.71 -14.16
C PRO A 220 11.09 -9.41 -12.67
N GLN A 221 10.19 -8.49 -12.32
CA GLN A 221 9.77 -8.35 -10.94
C GLN A 221 9.14 -9.68 -10.58
N THR A 222 9.88 -10.51 -9.84
CA THR A 222 9.35 -11.76 -9.32
C THR A 222 8.30 -11.33 -8.32
N TYR A 223 7.03 -11.44 -8.71
CA TYR A 223 5.95 -10.77 -8.01
C TYR A 223 5.89 -11.28 -6.56
N HIS A 224 6.17 -10.36 -5.64
CA HIS A 224 6.34 -10.64 -4.22
C HIS A 224 5.03 -10.41 -3.42
N GLY A 225 3.95 -9.91 -4.03
CA GLY A 225 2.60 -10.19 -3.49
C GLY A 225 2.27 -11.67 -3.67
N LEU A 226 1.49 -12.27 -2.77
CA LEU A 226 1.31 -13.71 -2.57
C LEU A 226 2.56 -14.49 -2.17
N PHE A 227 3.76 -14.16 -2.70
CA PHE A 227 4.95 -15.02 -2.61
C PHE A 227 6.21 -14.36 -2.03
N ALA A 228 6.09 -13.19 -1.39
CA ALA A 228 7.07 -12.77 -0.36
C ALA A 228 6.97 -13.65 0.88
N THR A 229 5.75 -13.98 1.27
CA THR A 229 5.42 -14.69 2.52
C THR A 229 5.08 -16.17 2.30
N HIS A 230 5.17 -16.71 1.08
CA HIS A 230 4.87 -18.11 0.76
C HIS A 230 5.70 -18.61 -0.47
N PRO A 231 6.29 -19.83 -0.50
CA PRO A 231 7.09 -20.30 -1.65
C PRO A 231 6.41 -21.30 -2.64
N ARG A 232 6.67 -21.09 -3.95
CA ARG A 232 6.57 -22.00 -5.13
C ARG A 232 5.25 -22.79 -5.39
N ASN A 233 4.41 -22.20 -6.24
CA ASN A 233 3.19 -22.80 -6.83
C ASN A 233 3.33 -24.21 -7.41
N ASP A 234 4.38 -24.48 -8.20
CA ASP A 234 4.53 -25.75 -8.93
C ASP A 234 4.54 -26.99 -8.03
N GLN A 235 4.91 -26.84 -6.75
CA GLN A 235 4.96 -27.93 -5.80
C GLN A 235 3.68 -28.06 -4.99
N ARG A 236 3.10 -26.95 -4.53
CA ARG A 236 1.74 -26.92 -3.93
C ARG A 236 0.72 -27.55 -4.87
N LEU A 237 0.75 -27.18 -6.15
CA LEU A 237 -0.13 -27.73 -7.18
C LEU A 237 -0.03 -29.27 -7.30
N ARG A 238 1.18 -29.84 -7.25
CA ARG A 238 1.36 -31.31 -7.31
C ARG A 238 0.79 -32.01 -6.08
N GLU A 239 1.01 -31.45 -4.89
CA GLU A 239 0.56 -32.04 -3.63
C GLU A 239 -0.98 -32.00 -3.52
N VAL A 240 -1.58 -30.85 -3.79
CA VAL A 240 -3.04 -30.68 -3.74
C VAL A 240 -3.74 -31.54 -4.81
N VAL A 241 -3.18 -31.66 -6.02
CA VAL A 241 -3.70 -32.58 -7.06
C VAL A 241 -3.57 -34.05 -6.65
N SER A 242 -2.49 -34.43 -5.94
CA SER A 242 -2.33 -35.79 -5.42
C SER A 242 -3.41 -36.12 -4.38
N ASN A 243 -3.71 -35.19 -3.48
CA ASN A 243 -4.67 -35.39 -2.39
C ASN A 243 -6.13 -35.28 -2.86
N ALA A 244 -6.39 -34.45 -3.88
CA ALA A 244 -7.70 -34.27 -4.53
C ALA A 244 -8.34 -35.57 -5.03
N GLY A 245 -7.54 -36.54 -5.49
CA GLY A 245 -8.03 -37.83 -5.97
C GLY A 245 -8.71 -38.71 -4.89
N SER A 246 -8.70 -38.27 -3.63
CA SER A 246 -9.30 -38.98 -2.49
C SER A 246 -10.67 -38.42 -2.04
N THR A 247 -11.20 -37.39 -2.70
CA THR A 247 -12.47 -36.74 -2.29
C THR A 247 -13.70 -37.59 -2.69
N PRO A 248 -14.69 -37.79 -1.81
CA PRO A 248 -15.90 -38.55 -2.13
C PRO A 248 -16.69 -37.98 -3.33
N ASN A 249 -17.01 -38.86 -4.29
CA ASN A 249 -17.60 -38.52 -5.58
C ASN A 249 -19.13 -38.33 -5.53
N ASP A 250 -19.72 -38.21 -4.33
CA ASP A 250 -21.15 -38.14 -4.05
C ASP A 250 -21.60 -36.76 -3.52
N MET A 251 -20.67 -35.83 -3.28
CA MET A 251 -20.97 -34.52 -2.72
C MET A 251 -21.53 -33.55 -3.77
N LYS A 252 -22.65 -32.90 -3.47
CA LYS A 252 -23.14 -31.71 -4.20
C LYS A 252 -22.31 -30.49 -3.77
N VAL A 253 -21.16 -30.30 -4.41
CA VAL A 253 -20.28 -29.16 -4.13
C VAL A 253 -20.83 -27.85 -4.71
N GLU A 254 -20.68 -26.76 -3.96
CA GLU A 254 -21.07 -25.41 -4.39
C GLU A 254 -19.86 -24.63 -4.92
N HIS A 255 -19.95 -24.11 -6.17
CA HIS A 255 -19.02 -23.08 -6.66
C HIS A 255 -19.58 -21.65 -6.45
N ASN A 256 -20.90 -21.50 -6.31
CA ASN A 256 -21.63 -20.23 -6.12
C ASN A 256 -21.15 -19.05 -7.01
N VAL A 257 -20.99 -19.33 -8.31
CA VAL A 257 -20.55 -18.36 -9.34
C VAL A 257 -21.50 -17.16 -9.48
N THR A 258 -22.82 -17.34 -9.29
CA THR A 258 -23.80 -16.24 -9.43
C THR A 258 -23.78 -15.25 -8.27
N PRO A 259 -23.82 -15.67 -6.99
CA PRO A 259 -23.56 -14.78 -5.84
C PRO A 259 -22.25 -14.00 -6.00
N PHE A 260 -21.15 -14.69 -6.33
CA PHE A 260 -19.84 -14.07 -6.51
C PHE A 260 -19.84 -13.00 -7.61
N ARG A 261 -20.47 -13.29 -8.75
CA ARG A 261 -20.66 -12.32 -9.84
C ARG A 261 -21.40 -11.07 -9.38
N ILE A 262 -22.46 -11.22 -8.57
CA ILE A 262 -23.26 -10.07 -8.09
C ILE A 262 -22.46 -9.22 -7.08
N ALA A 263 -21.67 -9.86 -6.21
CA ALA A 263 -20.80 -9.16 -5.28
C ALA A 263 -19.69 -8.36 -5.99
N THR A 264 -19.10 -8.93 -7.05
CA THR A 264 -17.94 -8.36 -7.77
C THR A 264 -18.25 -7.49 -8.99
N ASP A 265 -19.47 -7.51 -9.55
CA ASP A 265 -19.84 -6.59 -10.64
C ASP A 265 -19.78 -5.13 -10.18
N GLY A 266 -19.10 -4.28 -10.94
CA GLY A 266 -18.78 -2.89 -10.58
C GLY A 266 -17.57 -2.74 -9.66
N MET A 267 -16.86 -3.81 -9.28
CA MET A 267 -15.62 -3.69 -8.50
C MET A 267 -14.52 -2.98 -9.31
N VAL A 268 -13.76 -2.08 -8.68
CA VAL A 268 -12.64 -1.39 -9.33
C VAL A 268 -11.58 -2.37 -9.83
N TRP A 269 -11.01 -2.09 -11.01
CA TRP A 269 -9.89 -2.81 -11.63
C TRP A 269 -8.66 -1.91 -11.74
N GLY A 270 -7.49 -2.42 -11.34
CA GLY A 270 -6.26 -1.61 -11.26
C GLY A 270 -6.29 -0.60 -10.11
N GLU A 271 -5.42 0.41 -10.16
CA GLU A 271 -5.29 1.47 -9.15
C GLU A 271 -6.62 2.21 -8.94
N ASN A 272 -7.06 2.34 -7.68
CA ASN A 272 -8.21 3.17 -7.36
C ASN A 272 -7.76 4.61 -7.11
N VAL A 273 -8.08 5.50 -8.04
CA VAL A 273 -7.67 6.91 -7.95
C VAL A 273 -8.47 7.66 -6.87
N ALA A 274 -9.71 7.24 -6.59
CA ALA A 274 -10.60 7.91 -5.63
C ALA A 274 -10.22 7.68 -4.16
N THR A 275 -9.55 6.56 -3.85
CA THR A 275 -9.14 6.18 -2.48
C THR A 275 -7.65 6.41 -2.22
N ARG A 276 -6.94 7.05 -3.17
CA ARG A 276 -5.52 7.38 -3.07
C ARG A 276 -5.26 8.47 -2.01
N ARG A 277 -5.33 8.09 -0.74
CA ARG A 277 -4.74 8.87 0.36
C ARG A 277 -3.23 8.88 0.17
N LEU A 278 -2.71 10.06 -0.18
CA LEU A 278 -1.30 10.35 0.05
C LEU A 278 -1.07 10.43 1.57
N PRO A 279 0.09 9.99 2.08
CA PRO A 279 0.49 10.27 3.45
C PRO A 279 0.42 11.77 3.74
N GLU A 280 0.05 12.18 4.95
CA GLU A 280 -0.14 13.60 5.31
C GLU A 280 1.11 14.47 5.11
N ASN A 281 2.29 13.86 5.10
CA ASN A 281 3.58 14.48 4.85
C ASN A 281 4.00 14.49 3.36
N VAL A 282 3.10 14.12 2.43
CA VAL A 282 3.37 14.09 0.99
C VAL A 282 2.56 15.16 0.26
N TYR A 283 3.26 16.14 -0.30
CA TYR A 283 2.68 17.12 -1.21
C TYR A 283 2.76 16.61 -2.66
N LEU A 284 1.62 16.49 -3.33
CA LEU A 284 1.51 16.22 -4.76
C LEU A 284 0.95 17.46 -5.45
N ASN A 285 1.67 17.97 -6.45
CA ASN A 285 1.12 18.99 -7.35
C ASN A 285 0.78 18.33 -8.69
N GLU A 286 -0.52 18.19 -8.98
CA GLU A 286 -0.99 17.47 -10.18
C GLU A 286 -0.78 18.27 -11.47
N GLU A 287 -1.00 19.59 -11.43
CA GLU A 287 -0.85 20.49 -12.58
C GLU A 287 0.59 20.46 -13.12
N LEU A 288 1.55 20.55 -12.21
CA LEU A 288 2.98 20.54 -12.48
C LEU A 288 3.58 19.14 -12.49
N ALA A 289 2.83 18.12 -12.05
CA ALA A 289 3.17 16.71 -12.01
C ALA A 289 4.50 16.39 -11.30
N PHE A 290 4.62 16.85 -10.06
CA PHE A 290 5.71 16.47 -9.15
C PHE A 290 5.18 16.18 -7.75
N MET A 291 5.99 15.49 -6.94
CA MET A 291 5.71 15.34 -5.51
C MET A 291 6.95 15.60 -4.65
N ILE A 292 6.70 16.00 -3.41
CA ILE A 292 7.67 16.24 -2.34
C ILE A 292 7.20 15.46 -1.11
N THR A 293 8.14 14.91 -0.35
CA THR A 293 7.91 14.21 0.92
C THR A 293 8.63 14.98 2.03
N PHE A 294 7.89 15.37 3.05
CA PHE A 294 8.42 16.07 4.22
C PHE A 294 8.72 15.08 5.36
N PRO A 295 9.76 15.29 6.20
CA PRO A 295 10.00 14.45 7.35
C PRO A 295 8.82 14.45 8.34
N LYS A 296 8.70 13.40 9.16
CA LYS A 296 7.72 13.37 10.26
C LYS A 296 7.88 14.60 11.17
N GLY A 297 6.76 15.20 11.58
CA GLY A 297 6.75 16.45 12.34
C GLY A 297 7.04 17.69 11.49
N TRP A 298 6.67 17.65 10.20
CA TRP A 298 6.62 18.82 9.33
C TRP A 298 5.19 19.04 8.85
N GLN A 299 4.80 20.31 8.81
CA GLN A 299 3.51 20.79 8.33
C GLN A 299 3.75 21.62 7.08
N PHE A 300 2.90 21.47 6.07
CA PHE A 300 2.98 22.26 4.84
C PHE A 300 1.64 22.90 4.48
N SER A 301 1.72 23.99 3.71
CA SER A 301 0.56 24.74 3.22
C SER A 301 0.77 25.11 1.76
N GLU A 302 -0.26 24.90 0.94
CA GLU A 302 -0.32 25.41 -0.42
C GLU A 302 -0.59 26.91 -0.38
N GLN A 303 0.49 27.69 -0.47
CA GLN A 303 0.44 29.13 -0.61
C GLN A 303 1.42 29.55 -1.71
N PRO A 304 1.12 30.62 -2.47
CA PRO A 304 2.06 31.17 -3.43
C PRO A 304 3.43 31.41 -2.76
N PRO A 305 4.55 30.93 -3.34
CA PRO A 305 4.67 30.62 -4.77
C PRO A 305 4.37 29.17 -5.21
N LEU A 306 4.34 28.17 -4.31
CA LEU A 306 3.84 26.81 -4.56
C LEU A 306 3.45 26.12 -3.23
N VAL A 307 4.45 25.89 -2.38
CA VAL A 307 4.29 25.26 -1.08
C VAL A 307 5.28 25.87 -0.09
N ASN A 308 4.79 26.15 1.12
CA ASN A 308 5.59 26.55 2.26
C ASN A 308 5.43 25.47 3.34
N ALA A 309 6.53 25.05 3.97
CA ALA A 309 6.51 24.06 5.03
C ALA A 309 7.45 24.43 6.18
N HIS A 310 7.18 23.90 7.36
CA HIS A 310 8.00 24.06 8.55
C HIS A 310 7.96 22.80 9.43
N ASN A 311 8.95 22.64 10.31
CA ASN A 311 8.92 21.63 11.36
C ASN A 311 7.94 22.02 12.49
N ASP A 312 7.62 21.07 13.39
CA ASP A 312 6.69 21.28 14.52
C ASP A 312 7.06 22.47 15.44
N THR A 313 8.36 22.74 15.60
CA THR A 313 8.89 23.87 16.37
C THR A 313 8.81 25.21 15.62
N GLY A 314 8.62 25.17 14.30
CA GLY A 314 8.55 26.35 13.45
C GLY A 314 9.88 27.12 13.33
N ASP A 315 11.01 26.52 13.69
CA ASP A 315 12.34 27.13 13.66
C ASP A 315 13.17 26.72 12.42
N VAL A 316 12.71 25.72 11.66
CA VAL A 316 13.20 25.38 10.32
C VAL A 316 12.05 25.45 9.33
N LYS A 317 12.23 26.22 8.24
CA LYS A 317 11.20 26.49 7.23
C LYS A 317 11.76 26.24 5.84
N ILE A 318 10.91 25.84 4.89
CA ILE A 318 11.25 25.74 3.48
C ILE A 318 10.13 26.29 2.61
N SER A 319 10.47 27.07 1.59
CA SER A 319 9.55 27.46 0.52
C SER A 319 10.02 26.91 -0.82
N VAL A 320 9.06 26.49 -1.65
CA VAL A 320 9.32 26.06 -3.03
C VAL A 320 8.64 27.05 -3.96
N THR A 321 9.32 27.41 -5.04
CA THR A 321 8.79 28.26 -6.10
C THR A 321 9.07 27.62 -7.46
N ALA A 322 8.27 27.94 -8.48
CA ALA A 322 8.55 27.53 -9.85
C ALA A 322 8.68 28.76 -10.76
N MET A 323 9.72 28.75 -11.60
CA MET A 323 10.00 29.81 -12.59
C MET A 323 10.28 29.16 -13.96
N ASN A 324 10.26 29.92 -15.04
CA ASN A 324 10.68 29.40 -16.34
C ASN A 324 12.19 29.11 -16.33
N ARG A 325 12.60 27.91 -16.76
CA ARG A 325 14.04 27.60 -16.91
C ARG A 325 14.60 28.31 -18.14
N THR A 326 15.90 28.59 -18.13
CA THR A 326 16.65 29.01 -19.31
C THR A 326 17.51 27.85 -19.84
N ARG A 327 18.41 28.11 -20.80
CA ARG A 327 19.32 27.11 -21.37
C ARG A 327 20.64 26.94 -20.60
N VAL A 328 20.90 27.77 -19.59
CA VAL A 328 22.15 27.70 -18.79
C VAL A 328 22.06 26.60 -17.73
N SER A 329 23.19 26.17 -17.17
CA SER A 329 23.19 25.16 -16.09
C SER A 329 22.50 25.68 -14.82
N PRO A 330 22.02 24.81 -13.91
CA PRO A 330 21.42 25.22 -12.65
C PRO A 330 22.29 26.19 -11.82
N ASP A 331 23.60 25.97 -11.72
CA ASP A 331 24.56 26.91 -11.11
C ASP A 331 24.55 28.30 -11.77
N GLN A 332 24.61 28.33 -13.10
CA GLN A 332 24.57 29.58 -13.86
C GLN A 332 23.21 30.28 -13.73
N PHE A 333 22.10 29.53 -13.60
CA PHE A 333 20.78 30.11 -13.35
C PHE A 333 20.72 30.78 -11.98
N ILE A 334 21.26 30.14 -10.94
CA ILE A 334 21.34 30.74 -9.59
C ILE A 334 22.12 32.07 -9.64
N LYS A 335 23.26 32.10 -10.36
CA LYS A 335 24.11 33.29 -10.48
C LYS A 335 23.46 34.41 -11.31
N GLN A 336 22.89 34.07 -12.46
CA GLN A 336 22.42 35.05 -13.46
C GLN A 336 20.96 35.46 -13.29
N GLN A 337 20.07 34.52 -12.92
CA GLN A 337 18.62 34.74 -12.87
C GLN A 337 18.12 34.96 -11.44
N LEU A 338 18.70 34.29 -10.44
CA LEU A 338 18.39 34.57 -9.03
C LEU A 338 19.27 35.65 -8.41
N GLY A 339 20.32 36.11 -9.11
CA GLY A 339 21.23 37.16 -8.65
C GLY A 339 22.11 36.75 -7.46
N ILE A 340 22.40 35.45 -7.29
CA ILE A 340 23.17 34.92 -6.16
C ILE A 340 24.56 34.48 -6.66
N PRO A 341 25.58 35.37 -6.65
CA PRO A 341 26.88 35.07 -7.24
C PRO A 341 27.72 34.07 -6.43
N LEU A 342 27.45 33.93 -5.12
CA LEU A 342 28.24 33.13 -4.19
C LEU A 342 27.34 32.23 -3.34
N LEU A 343 27.70 30.94 -3.30
CA LEU A 343 27.16 29.94 -2.37
C LEU A 343 28.33 29.26 -1.64
N LYS A 344 28.20 29.10 -0.31
CA LYS A 344 29.04 28.15 0.45
C LYS A 344 28.55 26.73 0.15
N GLN A 345 29.41 25.71 0.28
CA GLN A 345 29.03 24.31 0.03
C GLN A 345 28.29 24.12 -1.32
N SER A 346 28.77 24.82 -2.36
CA SER A 346 28.17 24.80 -3.70
C SER A 346 28.45 23.48 -4.40
N GLU A 347 27.41 22.67 -4.64
CA GLU A 347 27.54 21.34 -5.23
C GLU A 347 26.41 21.02 -6.24
N PRO A 348 26.70 20.22 -7.30
CA PRO A 348 25.69 19.77 -8.23
C PRO A 348 24.72 18.78 -7.56
N LEU A 349 23.43 18.93 -7.86
CA LEU A 349 22.38 18.04 -7.34
C LEU A 349 21.82 17.19 -8.50
N ALA A 350 21.92 15.87 -8.40
CA ALA A 350 21.46 14.95 -9.43
C ALA A 350 20.64 13.81 -8.81
N GLN A 351 19.30 13.91 -8.91
CA GLN A 351 18.34 12.99 -8.31
C GLN A 351 17.21 12.72 -9.30
N PHE A 352 16.69 11.49 -9.36
CA PHE A 352 15.62 11.09 -10.30
C PHE A 352 15.87 11.47 -11.78
N ARG A 353 17.15 11.51 -12.21
CA ARG A 353 17.63 11.99 -13.52
C ARG A 353 17.35 13.48 -13.81
N LEU A 354 16.94 14.26 -12.80
CA LEU A 354 16.83 15.71 -12.87
C LEU A 354 18.20 16.36 -12.69
N GLN A 355 18.37 17.53 -13.30
CA GLN A 355 19.57 18.37 -13.15
C GLN A 355 19.27 19.49 -12.15
N GLY A 356 20.12 19.64 -11.15
CA GLY A 356 20.02 20.70 -10.16
C GLY A 356 21.37 21.13 -9.59
N HIS A 357 21.31 22.05 -8.65
CA HIS A 357 22.48 22.56 -7.91
C HIS A 357 22.02 23.07 -6.54
N THR A 358 22.83 22.88 -5.50
CA THR A 358 22.51 23.25 -4.12
C THR A 358 23.69 23.95 -3.44
N GLY A 359 23.39 24.66 -2.35
CA GLY A 359 24.40 25.30 -1.50
C GLY A 359 23.77 26.17 -0.42
N LEU A 360 24.62 26.90 0.29
CA LEU A 360 24.23 27.81 1.36
C LEU A 360 24.46 29.27 0.93
N ILE A 361 23.41 30.07 0.94
CA ILE A 361 23.51 31.54 0.84
C ILE A 361 24.08 32.04 2.18
N PRO A 362 25.18 32.80 2.18
CA PRO A 362 25.72 33.39 3.41
C PRO A 362 24.69 34.27 4.12
N GLY A 363 24.47 34.04 5.41
CA GLY A 363 23.68 34.94 6.25
C GLY A 363 24.34 36.31 6.40
N THR A 364 23.54 37.38 6.38
CA THR A 364 24.00 38.74 6.72
C THR A 364 23.85 39.00 8.23
N GLN A 365 24.46 40.07 8.75
CA GLN A 365 24.60 40.39 10.19
C GLN A 365 23.46 39.86 11.09
N GLY A 366 23.66 38.69 11.67
CA GLY A 366 22.74 38.09 12.63
C GLY A 366 21.66 37.15 12.06
N GLN A 367 21.69 36.78 10.79
CA GLN A 367 20.89 35.68 10.23
C GLN A 367 21.76 34.44 10.00
N SER A 368 21.16 33.26 10.15
CA SER A 368 21.80 31.98 9.80
C SER A 368 21.96 31.87 8.28
N ASP A 369 22.86 30.98 7.82
CA ASP A 369 22.96 30.65 6.39
C ASP A 369 21.65 30.02 5.89
N GLN A 370 21.23 30.37 4.67
CA GLN A 370 20.00 29.82 4.06
C GLN A 370 20.33 28.72 3.07
N ARG A 371 19.64 27.58 3.13
CA ARG A 371 19.77 26.51 2.13
C ARG A 371 19.07 26.94 0.85
N LEU A 372 19.77 26.87 -0.28
CA LEU A 372 19.21 27.08 -1.61
C LEU A 372 19.44 25.81 -2.42
N ALA A 373 18.39 25.30 -3.07
CA ALA A 373 18.54 24.35 -4.16
C ALA A 373 17.71 24.77 -5.36
N LEU A 374 18.19 24.45 -6.55
CA LEU A 374 17.47 24.63 -7.80
C LEU A 374 17.43 23.31 -8.57
N ILE A 375 16.25 22.89 -9.01
CA ILE A 375 16.05 21.65 -9.78
C ILE A 375 15.30 21.98 -11.08
N TYR A 376 15.82 21.55 -12.23
CA TYR A 376 15.13 21.64 -13.51
C TYR A 376 14.21 20.44 -13.73
N TYR A 377 12.94 20.72 -14.01
CA TYR A 377 11.95 19.72 -14.44
C TYR A 377 10.98 20.31 -15.47
N GLY A 378 10.79 19.61 -16.59
CA GLY A 378 10.03 20.11 -17.74
C GLY A 378 10.63 21.42 -18.28
N TYR A 379 9.78 22.45 -18.46
CA TYR A 379 10.20 23.80 -18.84
C TYR A 379 10.45 24.73 -17.63
N ARG A 380 10.45 24.18 -16.40
CA ARG A 380 10.51 24.95 -15.15
C ARG A 380 11.78 24.71 -14.36
N ALA A 381 12.16 25.73 -13.60
CA ALA A 381 13.16 25.71 -12.56
C ALA A 381 12.46 25.81 -11.21
N PHE A 382 12.56 24.76 -10.39
CA PHE A 382 12.02 24.71 -9.05
C PHE A 382 13.09 25.20 -8.08
N VAL A 383 12.77 26.25 -7.31
CA VAL A 383 13.70 26.90 -6.38
C VAL A 383 13.24 26.64 -4.96
N PHE A 384 14.09 25.95 -4.20
CA PHE A 384 13.90 25.64 -2.79
C PHE A 384 14.70 26.65 -1.96
N ARG A 385 14.05 27.30 -1.00
CA ARG A 385 14.71 28.18 -0.02
C ARG A 385 14.39 27.71 1.39
N GLY A 386 15.38 27.14 2.05
CA GLY A 386 15.33 26.72 3.44
C GLY A 386 15.93 27.78 4.37
N THR A 387 15.23 28.13 5.43
CA THR A 387 15.71 29.03 6.49
C THR A 387 15.75 28.31 7.83
N LEU A 388 16.74 28.66 8.65
CA LEU A 388 16.91 28.16 10.01
C LEU A 388 16.99 29.36 10.96
N GLU A 389 16.18 29.36 12.01
CA GLU A 389 16.32 30.34 13.09
C GLU A 389 17.59 30.02 13.92
N ARG A 390 18.06 30.98 14.73
CA ARG A 390 19.30 30.79 15.52
C ARG A 390 19.16 29.74 16.63
N SER A 391 17.94 29.51 17.08
CA SER A 391 17.56 28.51 18.08
C SER A 391 17.61 27.09 17.55
N ALA A 392 17.52 26.90 16.24
CA ALA A 392 17.48 25.58 15.62
C ALA A 392 18.82 24.85 15.69
N ASP A 393 18.77 23.52 15.82
CA ASP A 393 19.93 22.67 15.53
C ASP A 393 20.27 22.80 14.04
N GLN A 394 21.38 23.48 13.76
CA GLN A 394 21.82 23.78 12.39
C GLN A 394 22.20 22.52 11.61
N SER A 395 22.61 21.44 12.27
CA SER A 395 22.99 20.17 11.65
C SER A 395 21.75 19.35 11.29
N LEU A 396 20.83 19.22 12.24
CA LEU A 396 19.56 18.52 12.03
C LEU A 396 18.68 19.24 10.99
N GLY A 397 18.52 20.56 11.13
CA GLY A 397 17.72 21.38 10.21
C GLY A 397 18.26 21.34 8.78
N ASN A 398 19.58 21.44 8.59
CA ASN A 398 20.17 21.30 7.24
C ASN A 398 19.95 19.90 6.65
N ARG A 399 20.00 18.84 7.47
CA ARG A 399 19.69 17.47 7.02
C ARG A 399 18.25 17.36 6.57
N GLN A 400 17.29 17.77 7.41
CA GLN A 400 15.86 17.76 7.07
C GLN A 400 15.56 18.54 5.78
N LEU A 401 16.16 19.72 5.60
CA LEU A 401 16.03 20.50 4.38
C LEU A 401 16.55 19.74 3.14
N MET A 402 17.70 19.06 3.26
CA MET A 402 18.25 18.24 2.18
C MET A 402 17.46 16.96 1.93
N ASP A 403 16.81 16.37 2.94
CA ASP A 403 15.88 15.24 2.78
C ASP A 403 14.62 15.68 1.99
N ILE A 404 14.07 16.86 2.31
CA ILE A 404 12.92 17.45 1.58
C ILE A 404 13.29 17.73 0.12
N ILE A 405 14.40 18.45 -0.11
CA ILE A 405 14.94 18.71 -1.45
C ILE A 405 15.19 17.38 -2.18
N GLY A 406 15.75 16.40 -1.46
CA GLY A 406 16.07 15.06 -1.94
C GLY A 406 14.87 14.21 -2.35
N SER A 407 13.67 14.53 -1.84
CA SER A 407 12.43 13.81 -2.13
C SER A 407 11.76 14.23 -3.45
N PHE A 408 12.13 15.41 -3.99
CA PHE A 408 11.47 16.01 -5.16
C PHE A 408 11.60 15.10 -6.38
N ARG A 409 10.47 14.61 -6.88
CA ARG A 409 10.44 13.67 -8.00
C ARG A 409 9.29 13.96 -8.96
N PRO A 410 9.49 13.73 -10.27
CA PRO A 410 8.43 13.88 -11.25
C PRO A 410 7.40 12.76 -11.07
N VAL A 411 6.14 13.08 -11.30
CA VAL A 411 5.02 12.13 -11.34
C VAL A 411 4.56 11.99 -12.78
N SER A 412 4.19 10.79 -13.20
CA SER A 412 3.68 10.57 -14.55
C SER A 412 2.32 11.25 -14.70
N LYS A 413 2.18 12.19 -15.65
CA LYS A 413 0.87 12.76 -16.01
C LYS A 413 -0.11 11.70 -16.47
N HIS A 414 0.35 10.60 -17.08
CA HIS A 414 -0.54 9.47 -17.38
C HIS A 414 -1.09 8.83 -16.09
N SER A 415 -0.30 8.75 -15.01
CA SER A 415 -0.76 8.23 -13.70
C SER A 415 -1.61 9.23 -12.89
N LEU A 416 -1.80 10.44 -13.40
CA LEU A 416 -2.71 11.47 -12.87
C LEU A 416 -3.94 11.64 -13.78
N GLN A 417 -3.79 11.44 -15.09
CA GLN A 417 -4.84 11.60 -16.11
C GLN A 417 -5.54 10.30 -16.51
N SER A 418 -5.04 9.12 -16.13
CA SER A 418 -5.78 7.85 -16.24
C SER A 418 -6.88 7.73 -15.17
N ALA A 419 -7.56 8.85 -14.90
CA ALA A 419 -8.47 9.06 -13.79
C ALA A 419 -9.91 8.56 -14.04
N GLU A 420 -10.16 7.90 -15.17
CA GLU A 420 -11.29 6.97 -15.26
C GLU A 420 -10.87 5.67 -14.58
N THR A 421 -11.34 5.52 -13.33
CA THR A 421 -11.27 4.28 -12.59
C THR A 421 -12.00 3.22 -13.39
N LYS A 422 -11.29 2.19 -13.85
CA LYS A 422 -11.89 1.08 -14.60
C LYS A 422 -12.60 0.15 -13.64
N ASN A 423 -13.68 -0.49 -14.09
CA ASN A 423 -14.44 -1.44 -13.28
C ASN A 423 -14.60 -2.79 -14.00
N ILE A 424 -14.62 -3.86 -13.21
CA ILE A 424 -15.04 -5.18 -13.65
C ILE A 424 -16.53 -5.14 -13.92
N HIS A 425 -16.95 -5.56 -15.11
CA HIS A 425 -18.34 -5.82 -15.43
C HIS A 425 -18.50 -7.20 -16.05
N TYR A 426 -19.66 -7.82 -15.87
CA TYR A 426 -19.95 -9.11 -16.46
C TYR A 426 -20.87 -9.01 -17.68
N VAL A 427 -20.50 -9.70 -18.76
CA VAL A 427 -21.27 -9.81 -19.99
C VAL A 427 -21.41 -11.27 -20.42
N LYS A 428 -22.47 -11.60 -21.17
CA LYS A 428 -22.56 -12.91 -21.82
C LYS A 428 -21.77 -12.92 -23.13
N ALA A 429 -20.86 -13.87 -23.26
CA ALA A 429 -20.17 -14.13 -24.50
C ALA A 429 -21.14 -14.59 -25.61
N THR A 430 -20.84 -14.21 -26.84
CA THR A 430 -21.58 -14.59 -28.05
C THR A 430 -20.71 -15.50 -28.92
N LYS A 431 -21.27 -16.08 -29.98
CA LYS A 431 -20.50 -16.82 -31.00
C LYS A 431 -19.39 -16.02 -31.71
N ASN A 432 -19.39 -14.69 -31.57
CA ASN A 432 -18.38 -13.79 -32.14
C ASN A 432 -17.47 -13.15 -31.06
N SER A 433 -17.63 -13.53 -29.79
CA SER A 433 -16.84 -12.97 -28.69
C SER A 433 -15.49 -13.67 -28.60
N THR A 434 -14.41 -12.94 -28.88
CA THR A 434 -13.04 -13.35 -28.58
C THR A 434 -12.38 -12.31 -27.68
N PHE A 435 -11.39 -12.72 -26.88
CA PHE A 435 -10.68 -11.79 -26.01
C PHE A 435 -9.91 -10.72 -26.79
N ALA A 436 -9.40 -11.04 -27.99
CA ALA A 436 -8.76 -10.09 -28.89
C ALA A 436 -9.71 -8.96 -29.31
N LEU A 437 -10.93 -9.31 -29.77
CA LEU A 437 -11.94 -8.33 -30.19
C LEU A 437 -12.46 -7.49 -29.02
N LEU A 438 -12.66 -8.11 -27.85
CA LEU A 438 -13.05 -7.41 -26.64
C LEU A 438 -11.97 -6.42 -26.19
N ALA A 439 -10.70 -6.83 -26.14
CA ALA A 439 -9.58 -5.97 -25.76
C ALA A 439 -9.41 -4.76 -26.69
N GLN A 440 -9.61 -4.96 -28.00
CA GLN A 440 -9.60 -3.90 -29.00
C GLN A 440 -10.76 -2.91 -28.78
N HIS A 441 -11.98 -3.42 -28.60
CA HIS A 441 -13.18 -2.59 -28.38
C HIS A 441 -13.10 -1.77 -27.09
N LEU A 442 -12.61 -2.40 -26.02
CA LEU A 442 -12.44 -1.82 -24.67
C LEU A 442 -11.15 -1.01 -24.52
N LYS A 443 -10.32 -0.90 -25.58
CA LYS A 443 -9.07 -0.12 -25.62
C LYS A 443 -8.11 -0.47 -24.47
N LEU A 444 -7.96 -1.75 -24.17
CA LEU A 444 -7.15 -2.24 -23.04
C LEU A 444 -5.63 -2.26 -23.29
N GLY A 445 -5.18 -1.71 -24.42
CA GLY A 445 -3.75 -1.63 -24.77
C GLY A 445 -3.15 -2.98 -25.15
N GLN A 446 -1.81 -3.04 -25.25
CA GLN A 446 -1.11 -4.19 -25.84
C GLN A 446 -1.27 -5.51 -25.08
N TYR A 447 -1.54 -5.45 -23.76
CA TYR A 447 -1.76 -6.64 -22.93
C TYR A 447 -3.25 -6.94 -22.69
N GLY A 448 -4.16 -6.16 -23.27
CA GLY A 448 -5.59 -6.25 -22.95
C GLY A 448 -6.21 -7.61 -23.23
N GLU A 449 -5.72 -8.32 -24.25
CA GLU A 449 -6.17 -9.68 -24.56
C GLU A 449 -5.72 -10.68 -23.50
N ASP A 450 -4.43 -10.63 -23.11
CA ASP A 450 -3.90 -11.47 -22.03
C ASP A 450 -4.60 -11.18 -20.69
N GLU A 451 -4.89 -9.90 -20.39
CA GLU A 451 -5.66 -9.47 -19.20
C GLU A 451 -7.05 -10.08 -19.17
N LEU A 452 -7.80 -9.99 -20.26
CA LEU A 452 -9.13 -10.58 -20.33
C LEU A 452 -9.08 -12.12 -20.28
N ARG A 453 -8.08 -12.76 -20.90
CA ARG A 453 -7.86 -14.20 -20.79
C ARG A 453 -7.62 -14.62 -19.34
N ILE A 454 -6.73 -13.95 -18.62
CA ILE A 454 -6.35 -14.38 -17.26
C ILE A 454 -7.46 -14.16 -16.23
N ILE A 455 -8.15 -13.01 -16.22
CA ILE A 455 -9.21 -12.77 -15.23
C ILE A 455 -10.39 -13.73 -15.39
N ASN A 456 -10.54 -14.34 -16.57
CA ASN A 456 -11.57 -15.34 -16.90
C ASN A 456 -11.05 -16.79 -16.91
N ASN A 457 -9.83 -17.07 -16.41
CA ASN A 457 -9.24 -18.42 -16.35
C ASN A 457 -9.02 -19.12 -17.72
N TYR A 458 -8.62 -18.35 -18.73
CA TYR A 458 -8.38 -18.79 -20.11
C TYR A 458 -6.94 -18.58 -20.62
N TYR A 459 -6.06 -18.04 -19.78
CA TYR A 459 -4.68 -17.75 -20.17
C TYR A 459 -3.90 -19.07 -20.43
N PRO A 460 -3.15 -19.22 -21.54
CA PRO A 460 -2.73 -18.19 -22.48
C PRO A 460 -3.49 -18.16 -23.82
N VAL A 461 -4.33 -19.17 -24.13
CA VAL A 461 -4.83 -19.40 -25.50
C VAL A 461 -6.32 -19.77 -25.62
N GLY A 462 -7.07 -19.83 -24.51
CA GLY A 462 -8.49 -20.20 -24.53
C GLY A 462 -9.44 -19.03 -24.79
N GLU A 463 -10.63 -19.31 -25.32
CA GLU A 463 -11.67 -18.34 -25.70
C GLU A 463 -13.01 -18.71 -25.02
N PRO A 464 -13.90 -17.73 -24.77
CA PRO A 464 -15.14 -17.94 -24.03
C PRO A 464 -16.20 -18.65 -24.87
N LYS A 465 -17.05 -19.47 -24.23
CA LYS A 465 -18.12 -20.19 -24.93
C LYS A 465 -19.37 -19.32 -25.11
N PRO A 466 -20.16 -19.50 -26.18
CA PRO A 466 -21.40 -18.74 -26.36
C PRO A 466 -22.38 -18.97 -25.19
N GLY A 467 -22.89 -17.88 -24.60
CA GLY A 467 -23.80 -17.88 -23.45
C GLY A 467 -23.12 -17.83 -22.07
N GLU A 468 -21.80 -18.03 -22.03
CA GLU A 468 -20.98 -17.95 -20.81
C GLU A 468 -20.88 -16.53 -20.27
N TRP A 469 -20.82 -16.37 -18.94
CA TRP A 469 -20.59 -15.07 -18.32
C TRP A 469 -19.09 -14.83 -18.16
N ILE A 470 -18.60 -13.76 -18.77
CA ILE A 470 -17.20 -13.32 -18.65
C ILE A 470 -17.10 -11.93 -18.07
N LYS A 471 -16.02 -11.69 -17.33
CA LYS A 471 -15.55 -10.37 -16.92
C LYS A 471 -15.00 -9.61 -18.12
N ILE A 472 -15.32 -8.33 -18.16
CA ILE A 472 -14.69 -7.31 -18.99
C ILE A 472 -14.24 -6.16 -18.09
N ILE A 473 -13.26 -5.41 -18.57
CA ILE A 473 -12.72 -4.21 -17.92
C ILE A 473 -13.16 -3.02 -18.77
N ARG A 474 -13.85 -2.05 -18.19
CA ARG A 474 -14.28 -0.82 -18.89
C ARG A 474 -14.39 0.39 -17.96
#